data_AF-A0A5B0E1R2-F1
#
_entry.id   AF-A0A5B0E1R2-F1
#
_cell.length_a   1.000
_cell.length_b   1.000
_cell.length_c   1.000
_cell.angle_alpha   90.00
_cell.angle_beta   90.00
_cell.angle_gamma   90.00
#
_symmetry.space_group_name_H-M   'P 1'
#
loop_
_entity.id
_entity.type
_entity.pdbx_description
1 polymer ?
#
loop_
_entity_poly.entity_id
_entity_poly.type
_entity_poly.pdbx_seq_one_letter_code
_entity_poly.pdbx_strand_id
1 'polypeptide(L)'
;MKALLSIPVFRRFTGAWTIDNLADSALFLTLSIWVKDISGSSGAAGMVFLVLGLPIVLSPLTGALADRHPRRRLLILANTAAAGCALLLLLVTEPGDLWLIYAVAFCYGLLGILNGAAQSGILRDMLTDEHLDSANGLLSTIDQGLRIFTPLLGAALYALWGGGALAVGVAAALLLTAALLLTVSAQESAPEPASERGGVLQENSAGFRHLGTIPLLWRMVVVTAIALGVIGLFNSALFELIEKGLGRDRDSLGS
;
A
#
# COMPACT_ATOMS: atom_id res chain seq x y z
N MET A 1 -13.25 17.66 -12.21
CA MET A 1 -12.30 17.98 -11.12
C MET A 1 -12.80 19.07 -10.17
N LYS A 2 -13.03 20.33 -10.61
CA LYS A 2 -13.51 21.41 -9.71
C LYS A 2 -14.81 21.07 -8.96
N ALA A 3 -15.75 20.41 -9.64
CA ALA A 3 -17.02 19.96 -9.06
C ALA A 3 -16.89 18.85 -7.98
N LEU A 4 -15.82 18.04 -8.02
CA LEU A 4 -15.55 17.04 -6.99
C LEU A 4 -14.94 17.68 -5.75
N LEU A 5 -13.97 18.58 -5.94
CA LEU A 5 -13.31 19.30 -4.84
C LEU A 5 -14.22 20.33 -4.14
N SER A 6 -15.35 20.69 -4.75
CA SER A 6 -16.39 21.47 -4.08
C SER A 6 -17.19 20.66 -3.05
N ILE A 7 -17.16 19.33 -3.11
CA ILE A 7 -17.80 18.47 -2.10
C ILE A 7 -16.90 18.46 -0.85
N PRO A 8 -17.31 19.04 0.29
CA PRO A 8 -16.43 19.21 1.46
C PRO A 8 -15.92 17.89 2.03
N VAL A 9 -16.77 16.86 2.01
CA VAL A 9 -16.44 15.50 2.48
C VAL A 9 -15.37 14.87 1.60
N PHE A 10 -15.55 14.92 0.26
CA PHE A 10 -14.57 14.42 -0.69
C PHE A 10 -13.24 15.16 -0.58
N ARG A 11 -13.24 16.48 -0.42
CA ARG A 11 -12.01 17.26 -0.26
C ARG A 11 -11.22 16.87 0.98
N ARG A 12 -11.89 16.67 2.12
CA ARG A 12 -11.23 16.18 3.36
C ARG A 12 -10.68 14.79 3.17
N PHE A 13 -11.43 13.93 2.50
CA PHE A 13 -11.02 12.57 2.16
C PHE A 13 -9.79 12.55 1.24
N THR A 14 -9.77 13.35 0.17
CA THR A 14 -8.59 13.50 -0.71
C THR A 14 -7.38 14.05 0.05
N GLY A 15 -7.59 14.95 1.01
CA GLY A 15 -6.52 15.43 1.89
C GLY A 15 -5.91 14.30 2.73
N ALA A 16 -6.75 13.52 3.41
CA ALA A 16 -6.33 12.33 4.16
C ALA A 16 -5.60 11.33 3.24
N TRP A 17 -6.17 11.04 2.08
CA TRP A 17 -5.61 10.16 1.05
C TRP A 17 -4.20 10.56 0.61
N THR A 18 -3.99 11.86 0.39
CA THR A 18 -2.70 12.40 -0.06
C THR A 18 -1.63 12.21 1.00
N ILE A 19 -1.97 12.47 2.27
CA ILE A 19 -1.04 12.33 3.40
C ILE A 19 -0.71 10.86 3.65
N ASP A 20 -1.71 9.97 3.55
CA ASP A 20 -1.56 8.52 3.66
C ASP A 20 -0.58 7.98 2.61
N ASN A 21 -0.83 8.28 1.33
CA ASN A 21 0.05 7.86 0.23
C ASN A 21 1.47 8.41 0.36
N LEU A 22 1.61 9.64 0.88
CA LEU A 22 2.90 10.25 1.16
C LEU A 22 3.66 9.47 2.26
N ALA A 23 2.96 9.03 3.31
CA ALA A 23 3.57 8.26 4.38
C ALA A 23 4.01 6.87 3.89
N ASP A 24 3.14 6.14 3.20
CA ASP A 24 3.39 4.79 2.71
C ASP A 24 4.51 4.74 1.68
N SER A 25 4.44 5.60 0.66
CA SER A 25 5.44 5.63 -0.41
C SER A 25 6.83 6.00 0.09
N ALA A 26 6.91 6.88 1.11
CA ALA A 26 8.18 7.24 1.74
C ALA A 26 8.76 6.04 2.48
N LEU A 27 7.93 5.34 3.25
CA LEU A 27 8.37 4.23 4.06
C LEU A 27 8.85 3.06 3.19
N PHE A 28 8.14 2.70 2.13
CA PHE A 28 8.43 1.47 1.35
C PHE A 28 9.84 1.45 0.76
N LEU A 29 10.24 2.53 0.06
CA LEU A 29 11.59 2.61 -0.49
C LEU A 29 12.62 2.71 0.65
N THR A 30 12.32 3.50 1.66
CA THR A 30 13.28 3.81 2.72
C THR A 30 13.55 2.61 3.61
N LEU A 31 12.59 1.71 3.84
CA LEU A 31 12.83 0.43 4.52
C LEU A 31 13.85 -0.44 3.78
N SER A 32 13.78 -0.51 2.45
CA SER A 32 14.77 -1.23 1.65
C SER A 32 16.15 -0.59 1.74
N ILE A 33 16.23 0.75 1.68
CA ILE A 33 17.48 1.51 1.89
C ILE A 33 18.04 1.24 3.28
N TRP A 34 17.20 1.29 4.32
CA TRP A 34 17.59 1.10 5.71
C TRP A 34 18.12 -0.33 5.94
N VAL A 35 17.46 -1.35 5.41
CA VAL A 35 17.97 -2.73 5.47
C VAL A 35 19.32 -2.85 4.78
N LYS A 36 19.50 -2.22 3.62
CA LYS A 36 20.79 -2.22 2.92
C LYS A 36 21.89 -1.55 3.76
N ASP A 37 21.58 -0.42 4.38
CA ASP A 37 22.51 0.38 5.17
C ASP A 37 22.98 -0.39 6.41
N ILE A 38 22.06 -1.04 7.13
CA ILE A 38 22.39 -1.83 8.33
C ILE A 38 23.05 -3.18 7.98
N SER A 39 22.58 -3.88 6.95
CA SER A 39 23.03 -5.26 6.66
C SER A 39 24.15 -5.37 5.63
N GLY A 40 24.39 -4.31 4.83
CA GLY A 40 25.27 -4.34 3.66
C GLY A 40 24.77 -5.19 2.48
N SER A 41 23.61 -5.85 2.59
CA SER A 41 23.14 -6.83 1.61
C SER A 41 22.04 -6.28 0.71
N SER A 42 22.31 -6.23 -0.60
CA SER A 42 21.30 -5.85 -1.60
C SER A 42 20.19 -6.91 -1.72
N GLY A 43 20.48 -8.18 -1.45
CA GLY A 43 19.48 -9.24 -1.42
C GLY A 43 18.52 -9.09 -0.24
N ALA A 44 19.06 -8.76 0.95
CA ALA A 44 18.24 -8.48 2.13
C ALA A 44 17.34 -7.26 1.91
N ALA A 45 17.85 -6.23 1.26
CA ALA A 45 17.10 -5.03 0.89
C ALA A 45 15.96 -5.33 -0.10
N GLY A 46 16.19 -6.20 -1.09
CA GLY A 46 15.16 -6.65 -2.03
C GLY A 46 14.06 -7.49 -1.36
N MET A 47 14.41 -8.27 -0.33
CA MET A 47 13.47 -9.08 0.44
C MET A 47 12.36 -8.23 1.10
N VAL A 48 12.64 -6.96 1.40
CA VAL A 48 11.63 -6.03 1.95
C VAL A 48 10.41 -5.94 1.03
N PHE A 49 10.61 -5.80 -0.29
CA PHE A 49 9.50 -5.70 -1.24
C PHE A 49 8.72 -7.01 -1.36
N LEU A 50 9.40 -8.15 -1.26
CA LEU A 50 8.75 -9.47 -1.24
C LEU A 50 7.86 -9.62 0.00
N VAL A 51 8.39 -9.27 1.17
CA VAL A 51 7.66 -9.33 2.45
C VAL A 51 6.49 -8.35 2.46
N LEU A 52 6.65 -7.17 1.87
CA LEU A 52 5.61 -6.17 1.75
C LEU A 52 4.48 -6.61 0.81
N GLY A 53 4.81 -7.33 -0.27
CA GLY A 53 3.82 -7.91 -1.19
C GLY A 53 3.18 -9.20 -0.69
N LEU A 54 3.80 -9.92 0.24
CA LEU A 54 3.36 -11.23 0.71
C LEU A 54 1.90 -11.27 1.22
N PRO A 55 1.40 -10.26 1.97
CA PRO A 55 0.01 -10.25 2.45
C PRO A 55 -1.06 -10.23 1.35
N ILE A 56 -0.71 -10.02 0.08
CA ILE A 56 -1.69 -9.97 -1.03
C ILE A 56 -2.53 -11.25 -1.15
N VAL A 57 -1.99 -12.39 -0.72
CA VAL A 57 -2.70 -13.67 -0.65
C VAL A 57 -3.89 -13.64 0.31
N LEU A 58 -3.91 -12.69 1.24
CA LEU A 58 -4.98 -12.46 2.21
C LEU A 58 -6.02 -11.44 1.74
N SER A 59 -5.88 -10.90 0.52
CA SER A 59 -6.81 -9.90 -0.04
C SER A 59 -8.29 -10.30 -0.04
N PRO A 60 -8.70 -11.57 -0.22
CA PRO A 60 -10.11 -11.94 -0.10
C PRO A 60 -10.63 -11.77 1.34
N LEU A 61 -9.78 -12.04 2.34
CA LEU A 61 -10.15 -11.90 3.76
C LEU A 61 -10.31 -10.43 4.14
N THR A 62 -9.43 -9.56 3.66
CA THR A 62 -9.52 -8.12 3.92
C THR A 62 -10.71 -7.48 3.21
N GLY A 63 -11.09 -7.97 2.02
CA GLY A 63 -12.32 -7.57 1.34
C GLY A 63 -13.57 -7.94 2.15
N ALA A 64 -13.64 -9.19 2.63
CA ALA A 64 -14.74 -9.63 3.50
C ALA A 64 -14.81 -8.80 4.81
N LEU A 65 -13.66 -8.40 5.35
CA LEU A 65 -13.61 -7.52 6.52
C LEU A 65 -14.13 -6.11 6.21
N ALA A 66 -13.78 -5.55 5.05
CA ALA A 66 -14.25 -4.26 4.57
C ALA A 66 -15.77 -4.21 4.30
N ASP A 67 -16.36 -5.34 3.93
CA ASP A 67 -17.80 -5.47 3.75
C ASP A 67 -18.57 -5.51 5.10
N ARG A 68 -17.98 -6.16 6.11
CA ARG A 68 -18.63 -6.46 7.41
C ARG A 68 -18.49 -5.36 8.45
N HIS A 69 -17.57 -4.41 8.26
CA HIS A 69 -17.33 -3.32 9.20
C HIS A 69 -17.51 -1.95 8.56
N PRO A 70 -17.85 -0.91 9.34
CA PRO A 70 -17.82 0.46 8.86
C PRO A 70 -16.45 0.80 8.29
N ARG A 71 -16.40 1.11 6.99
CA ARG A 71 -15.17 1.35 6.22
C ARG A 71 -14.37 2.50 6.80
N ARG A 72 -15.03 3.56 7.29
CA ARG A 72 -14.32 4.68 7.93
C ARG A 72 -13.57 4.23 9.18
N ARG A 73 -14.17 3.36 10.00
CA ARG A 73 -13.51 2.83 11.19
C ARG A 73 -12.33 1.94 10.84
N LEU A 74 -12.45 1.14 9.78
CA LEU A 74 -11.33 0.34 9.28
C LEU A 74 -10.16 1.20 8.80
N LEU A 75 -10.43 2.27 8.04
CA LEU A 75 -9.39 3.20 7.59
C LEU A 75 -8.66 3.86 8.77
N ILE A 76 -9.41 4.33 9.78
CA ILE A 76 -8.84 4.93 10.99
C ILE A 76 -7.98 3.90 11.75
N LEU A 77 -8.50 2.68 11.95
CA LEU A 77 -7.78 1.63 12.66
C LEU A 77 -6.53 1.21 11.89
N ALA A 78 -6.61 1.06 10.57
CA ALA A 78 -5.48 0.68 9.74
C ALA A 78 -4.36 1.72 9.79
N ASN A 79 -4.72 3.01 9.65
CA ASN A 79 -3.77 4.12 9.75
C ASN A 79 -3.13 4.22 11.14
N THR A 80 -3.92 4.04 12.21
CA THR A 80 -3.42 4.08 13.59
C THR A 80 -2.50 2.88 13.88
N ALA A 81 -2.85 1.70 13.39
CA ALA A 81 -2.02 0.51 13.50
C ALA A 81 -0.72 0.62 12.69
N ALA A 82 -0.79 1.20 11.50
CA ALA A 82 0.38 1.46 10.65
C ALA A 82 1.32 2.47 11.32
N ALA A 83 0.79 3.53 11.93
CA ALA A 83 1.58 4.46 12.74
C ALA A 83 2.29 3.75 13.91
N GLY A 84 1.59 2.84 14.61
CA GLY A 84 2.19 1.99 15.63
C GLY A 84 3.32 1.12 15.07
N CYS A 85 3.12 0.50 13.91
CA CYS A 85 4.15 -0.29 13.22
C CYS A 85 5.36 0.57 12.83
N ALA A 86 5.16 1.79 12.34
CA ALA A 86 6.25 2.72 12.06
C ALA A 86 7.04 3.06 13.32
N LEU A 87 6.38 3.31 14.45
CA LEU A 87 7.05 3.60 15.72
C LEU A 87 7.87 2.42 16.25
N LEU A 88 7.50 1.17 15.95
CA LEU A 88 8.32 0.01 16.31
C LEU A 88 9.71 0.05 15.67
N LEU A 89 9.87 0.72 14.52
CA LEU A 89 11.17 0.89 13.87
C LEU A 89 12.17 1.68 14.73
N LEU A 90 11.70 2.44 15.75
CA LEU A 90 12.59 3.10 16.71
C LEU A 90 13.44 2.13 17.53
N LEU A 91 13.04 0.86 17.59
CA LEU A 91 13.79 -0.19 18.28
C LEU A 91 14.91 -0.79 17.41
N VAL A 92 14.98 -0.44 16.13
CA VAL A 92 16.03 -0.92 15.23
C VAL A 92 17.30 -0.11 15.48
N THR A 93 18.29 -0.76 16.09
CA THR A 93 19.58 -0.12 16.43
C THR A 93 20.77 -0.85 15.83
N GLU A 94 20.66 -2.17 15.63
CA GLU A 94 21.76 -2.99 15.16
C GLU A 94 21.33 -3.99 14.07
N PRO A 95 22.27 -4.63 13.36
CA PRO A 95 21.95 -5.63 12.33
C PRO A 95 21.14 -6.84 12.83
N GLY A 96 21.18 -7.13 14.13
CA GLY A 96 20.34 -8.14 14.76
C GLY A 96 18.82 -7.84 14.67
N ASP A 97 18.44 -6.58 14.49
CA ASP A 97 17.05 -6.11 14.51
C ASP A 97 16.37 -6.14 13.14
N LEU A 98 17.03 -6.66 12.10
CA LEU A 98 16.47 -6.72 10.74
C LEU A 98 15.11 -7.42 10.66
N TRP A 99 14.86 -8.40 11.52
CA TRP A 99 13.57 -9.09 11.60
C TRP A 99 12.42 -8.12 11.92
N LEU A 100 12.69 -7.05 12.68
CA LEU A 100 11.70 -6.05 13.05
C LEU A 100 11.29 -5.22 11.82
N ILE A 101 12.25 -4.87 10.95
CA ILE A 101 11.95 -4.20 9.68
C ILE A 101 11.07 -5.09 8.80
N TYR A 102 11.37 -6.39 8.70
CA TYR A 102 10.54 -7.32 7.93
C TYR A 102 9.14 -7.50 8.54
N ALA A 103 9.04 -7.58 9.87
CA ALA A 103 7.76 -7.64 10.55
C ALA A 103 6.91 -6.39 10.27
N VAL A 104 7.52 -5.20 10.34
CA VAL A 104 6.86 -3.93 10.01
C VAL A 104 6.45 -3.91 8.53
N ALA A 105 7.31 -4.33 7.61
CA ALA A 105 6.99 -4.40 6.18
C ALA A 105 5.79 -5.32 5.90
N PHE A 106 5.73 -6.48 6.54
CA PHE A 106 4.59 -7.42 6.42
C PHE A 106 3.30 -6.78 6.97
N CYS A 107 3.36 -6.19 8.16
CA CYS A 107 2.21 -5.50 8.76
C CYS A 107 1.71 -4.35 7.86
N TYR A 108 2.63 -3.55 7.31
CA TYR A 108 2.27 -2.50 6.35
C TYR A 108 1.62 -3.04 5.09
N GLY A 109 2.14 -4.13 4.51
CA GLY A 109 1.49 -4.78 3.37
C GLY A 109 0.07 -5.23 3.68
N LEU A 110 -0.16 -5.84 4.85
CA LEU A 110 -1.48 -6.29 5.28
C LEU A 110 -2.45 -5.12 5.49
N LEU A 111 -1.99 -4.09 6.19
CA LEU A 111 -2.77 -2.89 6.46
C LEU A 111 -3.07 -2.12 5.17
N GLY A 112 -2.13 -2.05 4.23
CA GLY A 112 -2.32 -1.41 2.92
C GLY A 112 -3.41 -2.08 2.09
N ILE A 113 -3.50 -3.42 2.09
CA ILE A 113 -4.57 -4.14 1.38
C ILE A 113 -5.93 -3.88 2.03
N LEU A 114 -5.99 -3.86 3.36
CA LEU A 114 -7.20 -3.51 4.10
C LEU A 114 -7.63 -2.05 3.82
N ASN A 115 -6.66 -1.13 3.79
CA ASN A 115 -6.87 0.28 3.50
C ASN A 115 -7.46 0.47 2.10
N GLY A 116 -6.88 -0.16 1.07
CA GLY A 116 -7.40 -0.12 -0.30
C GLY A 116 -8.82 -0.68 -0.43
N ALA A 117 -9.13 -1.79 0.25
CA ALA A 117 -10.48 -2.36 0.24
C ALA A 117 -11.51 -1.42 0.90
N ALA A 118 -11.22 -0.93 2.11
CA ALA A 118 -12.10 -0.01 2.82
C ALA A 118 -12.26 1.32 2.06
N GLN A 119 -11.21 1.81 1.41
CA GLN A 119 -11.22 3.03 0.64
C GLN A 119 -12.08 2.92 -0.63
N SER A 120 -11.98 1.81 -1.37
CA SER A 120 -12.86 1.59 -2.52
C SER A 120 -14.35 1.60 -2.11
N GLY A 121 -14.66 0.99 -0.96
CA GLY A 121 -16.00 0.98 -0.39
C GLY A 121 -16.50 2.37 0.01
N ILE A 122 -15.71 3.13 0.78
CA ILE A 122 -16.13 4.46 1.25
C ILE A 122 -16.30 5.46 0.09
N LEU A 123 -15.51 5.31 -0.98
CA LEU A 123 -15.63 6.17 -2.17
C LEU A 123 -16.97 5.95 -2.88
N ARG A 124 -17.44 4.69 -2.96
CA ARG A 124 -18.77 4.32 -3.47
C ARG A 124 -19.90 4.80 -2.57
N ASP A 125 -19.70 4.81 -1.25
CA ASP A 125 -20.69 5.35 -0.31
C ASP A 125 -20.79 6.89 -0.40
N MET A 126 -19.71 7.58 -0.80
CA MET A 126 -19.63 9.04 -0.82
C MET A 126 -20.04 9.69 -2.15
N LEU A 127 -19.93 8.97 -3.26
CA LEU A 127 -20.09 9.52 -4.61
C LEU A 127 -21.11 8.73 -5.42
N THR A 128 -21.77 9.42 -6.34
CA THR A 128 -22.58 8.76 -7.37
C THR A 128 -21.68 8.05 -8.39
N ASP A 129 -22.20 7.03 -9.06
CA ASP A 129 -21.46 6.24 -10.05
C ASP A 129 -20.83 7.11 -11.15
N GLU A 130 -21.54 8.16 -11.59
CA GLU A 130 -21.05 9.14 -12.59
C GLU A 130 -19.78 9.90 -12.14
N HIS A 131 -19.53 9.97 -10.84
CA HIS A 131 -18.41 10.68 -10.25
C HIS A 131 -17.25 9.78 -9.84
N LEU A 132 -17.45 8.46 -9.81
CA LEU A 132 -16.43 7.49 -9.39
C LEU A 132 -15.22 7.48 -10.33
N ASP A 133 -15.42 7.45 -11.64
CA ASP A 133 -14.31 7.43 -12.60
C ASP A 133 -13.44 8.70 -12.51
N SER A 134 -14.10 9.86 -12.38
CA SER A 134 -13.41 11.14 -12.20
C SER A 134 -12.66 11.22 -10.86
N ALA A 135 -13.22 10.64 -9.80
CA ALA A 135 -12.55 10.57 -8.50
C ALA A 135 -11.35 9.62 -8.53
N ASN A 136 -11.50 8.41 -9.09
CA ASN A 136 -10.42 7.45 -9.27
C ASN A 136 -9.29 8.03 -10.13
N GLY A 137 -9.62 8.74 -11.21
CA GLY A 137 -8.63 9.44 -12.04
C GLY A 137 -7.86 10.51 -11.28
N LEU A 138 -8.54 11.30 -10.43
CA LEU A 138 -7.88 12.29 -9.57
C LEU A 138 -6.96 11.63 -8.54
N LEU A 139 -7.45 10.64 -7.81
CA LEU A 139 -6.67 9.93 -6.79
C LEU A 139 -5.46 9.23 -7.42
N SER A 140 -5.65 8.56 -8.56
CA SER A 140 -4.55 7.95 -9.32
C SER A 140 -3.51 8.99 -9.78
N THR A 141 -3.96 10.19 -10.19
CA THR A 141 -3.05 11.27 -10.58
C THR A 141 -2.21 11.75 -9.39
N ILE A 142 -2.84 11.88 -8.21
CA ILE A 142 -2.16 12.22 -6.97
C ILE A 142 -1.12 11.16 -6.64
N ASP A 143 -1.50 9.88 -6.67
CA ASP A 143 -0.62 8.76 -6.33
C ASP A 143 0.59 8.70 -7.27
N GLN A 144 0.36 8.84 -8.58
CA GLN A 144 1.43 8.82 -9.58
C GLN A 144 2.36 10.05 -9.44
N GLY A 145 1.81 11.21 -9.08
CA GLY A 145 2.61 12.39 -8.78
C GLY A 145 3.47 12.19 -7.52
N LEU A 146 2.87 11.69 -6.44
CA LEU A 146 3.54 11.43 -5.18
C LEU A 146 4.62 10.36 -5.30
N ARG A 147 4.40 9.32 -6.11
CA ARG A 147 5.31 8.19 -6.26
C ARG A 147 6.72 8.57 -6.71
N ILE A 148 6.88 9.73 -7.35
CA ILE A 148 8.19 10.25 -7.77
C ILE A 148 8.88 11.01 -6.63
N PHE A 149 8.17 11.96 -5.99
CA PHE A 149 8.79 12.87 -5.02
C PHE A 149 8.92 12.28 -3.63
N THR A 150 7.99 11.42 -3.26
CA THR A 150 7.86 10.90 -1.90
C THR A 150 9.02 10.00 -1.49
N PRO A 151 9.46 9.04 -2.33
CA PRO A 151 10.59 8.20 -1.96
C PRO A 151 11.90 9.00 -1.81
N LEU A 152 12.06 10.08 -2.60
CA LEU A 152 13.18 11.02 -2.42
C LEU A 152 13.11 11.74 -1.08
N LEU A 153 11.92 12.20 -0.68
CA LEU A 153 11.71 12.85 0.61
C LEU A 153 12.00 11.90 1.78
N GLY A 154 11.49 10.66 1.71
CA GLY A 154 11.74 9.63 2.72
C GLY A 154 13.22 9.27 2.83
N ALA A 155 13.89 9.05 1.70
CA ALA A 155 15.32 8.78 1.66
C ALA A 155 16.15 9.96 2.16
N ALA A 156 15.77 11.21 1.85
CA ALA A 156 16.44 12.40 2.36
C ALA A 156 16.25 12.55 3.88
N LEU A 157 15.02 12.32 4.39
CA LEU A 157 14.73 12.34 5.82
C LEU A 157 15.58 11.30 6.57
N TYR A 158 15.68 10.09 6.00
CA TYR A 158 16.55 9.04 6.51
C TYR A 158 18.03 9.40 6.47
N ALA A 159 18.52 9.93 5.35
CA ALA A 159 19.94 10.26 5.19
C ALA A 159 20.39 11.41 6.11
N LEU A 160 19.50 12.39 6.37
CA LEU A 160 19.82 13.58 7.17
C LEU A 160 19.63 13.35 8.67
N TRP A 161 18.61 12.58 9.07
CA TRP A 161 18.20 12.47 10.47
C TRP A 161 18.02 11.02 10.96
N GLY A 162 18.32 10.03 10.12
CA GLY A 162 18.29 8.61 10.44
C GLY A 162 16.90 7.96 10.42
N GLY A 163 16.88 6.64 10.63
CA GLY A 163 15.66 5.83 10.63
C GLY A 163 14.64 6.21 11.70
N GLY A 164 15.08 6.74 12.84
CA GLY A 164 14.16 7.17 13.89
C GLY A 164 13.34 8.40 13.52
N ALA A 165 13.95 9.40 12.87
CA ALA A 165 13.24 10.58 12.40
C ALA A 165 12.23 10.24 11.29
N LEU A 166 12.61 9.32 10.39
CA LEU A 166 11.70 8.75 9.40
C LEU A 166 10.50 8.08 10.07
N ALA A 167 10.75 7.18 11.04
CA ALA A 167 9.71 6.45 11.76
C ALA A 167 8.69 7.38 12.43
N VAL A 168 9.17 8.41 13.14
CA VAL A 168 8.31 9.41 13.79
C VAL A 168 7.55 10.26 12.76
N GLY A 169 8.20 10.69 11.68
CA GLY A 169 7.58 11.48 10.62
C GLY A 169 6.44 10.73 9.93
N VAL A 170 6.67 9.46 9.57
CA VAL A 170 5.67 8.58 8.97
C VAL A 170 4.52 8.31 9.95
N ALA A 171 4.82 7.99 11.21
CA ALA A 171 3.79 7.78 12.22
C ALA A 171 2.92 9.04 12.44
N ALA A 172 3.53 10.23 12.47
CA ALA A 172 2.82 11.49 12.60
C ALA A 172 1.89 11.75 11.40
N ALA A 173 2.36 11.49 10.18
CA ALA A 173 1.55 11.61 8.97
C ALA A 173 0.34 10.68 8.99
N LEU A 174 0.52 9.41 9.39
CA LEU A 174 -0.58 8.44 9.47
C LEU A 174 -1.58 8.73 10.59
N LEU A 175 -1.10 9.22 11.75
CA LEU A 175 -1.99 9.70 12.80
C LEU A 175 -2.78 10.94 12.37
N LEU A 176 -2.15 11.83 11.59
CA LEU A 176 -2.83 12.97 10.97
C LEU A 176 -3.89 12.51 9.97
N THR A 177 -3.61 11.50 9.14
CA THR A 177 -4.60 10.87 8.26
C THR A 177 -5.78 10.32 9.06
N ALA A 178 -5.52 9.54 10.12
CA ALA A 178 -6.56 9.01 11.00
C ALA A 178 -7.41 10.12 11.63
N ALA A 179 -6.78 11.23 12.08
CA ALA A 179 -7.47 12.38 12.63
C ALA A 179 -8.34 13.10 11.59
N LEU A 180 -7.86 13.25 10.35
CA LEU A 180 -8.64 13.82 9.25
C LEU A 180 -9.84 12.94 8.89
N LEU A 181 -9.68 11.62 8.90
CA LEU A 181 -10.77 10.66 8.65
C LEU A 181 -11.88 10.73 9.71
N LEU A 182 -11.57 11.14 10.96
CA LEU A 182 -12.62 11.41 11.97
C LEU A 182 -13.55 12.56 11.54
N THR A 183 -13.06 13.50 10.73
CA THR A 183 -13.83 14.66 10.24
C THR A 183 -14.62 14.37 8.95
N VAL A 184 -14.46 13.18 8.36
CA VAL A 184 -15.17 12.71 7.18
C VAL A 184 -16.48 12.07 7.64
N SER A 185 -17.59 12.82 7.58
CA SER A 185 -18.91 12.23 7.81
C SER A 185 -19.42 11.59 6.52
N ALA A 186 -19.15 10.30 6.34
CA ALA A 186 -19.81 9.50 5.32
C ALA A 186 -21.03 8.81 5.93
N GLN A 187 -22.19 8.90 5.28
CA GLN A 187 -23.28 7.96 5.54
C GLN A 187 -22.87 6.63 4.91
N GLU A 188 -22.25 5.78 5.71
CA GLU A 188 -21.80 4.46 5.28
C GLU A 188 -23.03 3.56 5.11
N SER A 189 -23.09 2.84 3.99
CA SER A 189 -24.10 1.80 3.81
C SER A 189 -24.03 0.83 5.00
N ALA A 190 -25.18 0.43 5.55
CA ALA A 190 -25.20 -0.46 6.70
C ALA A 190 -24.37 -1.72 6.40
N PRO A 191 -23.48 -2.17 7.31
CA PRO A 191 -22.77 -3.42 7.13
C PRO A 191 -23.80 -4.54 6.88
N GLU A 192 -23.57 -5.38 5.89
CA GLU A 192 -24.47 -6.51 5.63
C GLU A 192 -24.54 -7.41 6.89
N PRO A 193 -25.75 -7.88 7.29
CA PRO A 193 -25.90 -8.69 8.48
C PRO A 193 -25.06 -9.97 8.39
N ALA A 194 -24.27 -10.25 9.44
CA ALA A 194 -23.47 -11.48 9.54
C ALA A 194 -24.30 -12.78 9.48
N SER A 195 -25.64 -12.69 9.61
CA SER A 195 -26.57 -13.82 9.53
C SER A 195 -26.88 -14.30 8.10
N GLU A 196 -26.59 -13.50 7.07
CA GLU A 196 -26.90 -13.86 5.67
C GLU A 196 -25.70 -14.45 4.90
N ARG A 197 -24.51 -14.45 5.52
CA ARG A 197 -23.23 -14.81 4.88
C ARG A 197 -22.56 -15.99 5.58
N GLY A 198 -22.07 -16.96 4.81
CA GLY A 198 -21.34 -18.12 5.32
C GLY A 198 -19.99 -17.74 5.94
N GLY A 199 -19.28 -18.69 6.57
CA GLY A 199 -17.95 -18.43 7.12
C GLY A 199 -16.98 -17.94 6.03
N VAL A 200 -16.03 -17.04 6.37
CA VAL A 200 -15.08 -16.42 5.41
C VAL A 200 -14.36 -17.46 4.52
N LEU A 201 -14.03 -18.63 5.07
CA LEU A 201 -13.45 -19.75 4.31
C LEU A 201 -14.45 -20.42 3.34
N GLN A 202 -15.72 -20.45 3.70
CA GLN A 202 -16.81 -21.01 2.90
C GLN A 202 -17.18 -20.06 1.74
N GLU A 203 -17.12 -18.75 1.96
CA GLU A 203 -17.31 -17.72 0.93
C GLU A 203 -16.10 -17.63 -0.01
N ASN A 204 -14.88 -17.68 0.51
CA ASN A 204 -13.67 -17.69 -0.31
C ASN A 204 -13.60 -18.95 -1.19
N SER A 205 -13.88 -20.13 -0.63
CA SER A 205 -13.93 -21.36 -1.44
C SER A 205 -15.10 -21.38 -2.42
N ALA A 206 -16.25 -20.79 -2.07
CA ALA A 206 -17.36 -20.59 -2.99
C ALA A 206 -17.00 -19.62 -4.12
N GLY A 207 -16.28 -18.53 -3.83
CA GLY A 207 -15.80 -17.56 -4.81
C GLY A 207 -14.79 -18.15 -5.79
N PHE A 208 -13.80 -18.90 -5.31
CA PHE A 208 -12.87 -19.64 -6.18
C PHE A 208 -13.58 -20.71 -7.02
N ARG A 209 -14.55 -21.43 -6.44
CA ARG A 209 -15.39 -22.38 -7.17
C ARG A 209 -16.29 -21.68 -8.18
N HIS A 210 -16.77 -20.48 -7.89
CA HIS A 210 -17.64 -19.69 -8.76
C HIS A 210 -16.87 -19.05 -9.93
N LEU A 211 -15.63 -18.60 -9.69
CA LEU A 211 -14.70 -18.18 -10.73
C LEU A 211 -14.43 -19.32 -11.73
N GLY A 212 -14.33 -20.55 -11.25
CA GLY A 212 -14.22 -21.76 -12.09
C GLY A 212 -15.48 -22.09 -12.88
N THR A 213 -16.66 -21.63 -12.45
CA THR A 213 -17.94 -21.88 -13.16
C THR A 213 -18.25 -20.86 -14.26
N ILE A 214 -17.61 -19.69 -14.25
CA ILE A 214 -17.85 -18.63 -15.25
C ILE A 214 -16.62 -18.52 -16.18
N PRO A 215 -16.69 -19.05 -17.42
CA PRO A 215 -15.54 -19.13 -18.33
C PRO A 215 -14.90 -17.77 -18.66
N LEU A 216 -15.70 -16.69 -18.64
CA LEU A 216 -15.24 -15.32 -18.91
C LEU A 216 -14.37 -14.76 -17.78
N LEU A 217 -14.77 -14.97 -16.52
CA LEU A 217 -14.01 -14.53 -15.36
C LEU A 217 -12.69 -15.28 -15.24
N TRP A 218 -12.70 -16.60 -15.47
CA TRP A 218 -11.47 -17.39 -15.51
C TRP A 218 -10.50 -16.90 -16.60
N ARG A 219 -11.01 -16.59 -17.80
CA ARG A 219 -10.18 -15.98 -18.86
C ARG A 219 -9.59 -14.64 -18.45
N MET A 220 -10.36 -13.77 -17.78
CA MET A 220 -9.85 -12.49 -17.29
C MET A 220 -8.73 -12.68 -16.25
N VAL A 221 -8.90 -13.63 -15.32
CA VAL A 221 -7.88 -13.97 -14.32
C VAL A 221 -6.60 -14.48 -15.00
N VAL A 222 -6.72 -15.42 -15.95
CA VAL A 222 -5.57 -15.97 -16.68
C VAL A 222 -4.86 -14.90 -17.52
N VAL A 223 -5.61 -14.07 -18.25
CA VAL A 223 -5.02 -12.98 -19.05
C VAL A 223 -4.31 -11.97 -18.15
N THR A 224 -4.91 -11.59 -17.03
CA THR A 224 -4.28 -10.67 -16.07
C THR A 224 -3.01 -11.28 -15.47
N ALA A 225 -3.05 -12.57 -15.10
CA ALA A 225 -1.89 -13.28 -14.57
C ALA A 225 -0.75 -13.37 -15.60
N ILE A 226 -1.06 -13.66 -16.86
CA ILE A 226 -0.09 -13.66 -17.96
C ILE A 226 0.48 -12.26 -18.16
N ALA A 227 -0.36 -11.22 -18.18
CA ALA A 227 0.09 -9.84 -18.36
C ALA A 227 1.04 -9.41 -17.24
N LEU A 228 0.70 -9.70 -15.98
CA LEU A 228 1.58 -9.43 -14.83
C LEU A 228 2.88 -10.23 -14.91
N GLY A 229 2.82 -11.49 -15.34
CA GLY A 229 4.02 -12.31 -15.56
C GLY A 229 4.94 -11.76 -16.65
N VAL A 230 4.37 -11.30 -17.77
CA VAL A 230 5.12 -10.66 -18.86
C VAL A 230 5.77 -9.35 -18.38
N ILE A 231 5.04 -8.52 -17.63
CA ILE A 231 5.59 -7.29 -17.05
C ILE A 231 6.74 -7.62 -16.08
N GLY A 232 6.60 -8.64 -15.24
CA GLY A 232 7.64 -9.09 -14.32
C GLY A 232 8.89 -9.59 -15.05
N LEU A 233 8.72 -10.43 -16.07
CA LEU A 233 9.81 -10.94 -16.91
C LEU A 233 10.52 -9.81 -17.66
N PHE A 234 9.75 -8.86 -18.20
CA PHE A 234 10.30 -7.72 -18.92
C PHE A 234 11.13 -6.83 -17.99
N ASN A 235 10.63 -6.52 -16.79
CA ASN A 235 11.41 -5.77 -15.79
C ASN A 235 12.69 -6.50 -15.39
N SER A 236 12.62 -7.82 -15.15
CA SER A 236 13.81 -8.62 -14.82
C SER A 236 14.86 -8.60 -15.93
N ALA A 237 14.44 -8.77 -17.19
CA ALA A 237 15.33 -8.75 -18.34
C ALA A 237 15.92 -7.35 -18.58
N LEU A 238 15.15 -6.30 -18.30
CA LEU A 238 15.59 -4.91 -18.43
C LEU A 238 16.64 -4.57 -17.36
N PHE A 239 16.47 -5.04 -16.12
CA PHE A 239 17.48 -4.94 -15.07
C PHE A 239 18.77 -5.70 -15.45
N GLU A 240 18.66 -6.93 -15.93
CA GLU A 240 19.81 -7.72 -16.37
C GLU A 240 20.53 -7.08 -17.58
N LEU A 241 19.78 -6.49 -18.52
CA LEU A 241 20.34 -5.75 -19.66
C LEU A 241 21.00 -4.45 -19.22
N ILE A 242 20.47 -3.75 -18.22
CA ILE A 242 21.12 -2.56 -17.64
C ILE A 242 22.41 -2.98 -16.91
N GLU A 243 22.41 -4.08 -16.17
CA GLU A 243 23.60 -4.54 -15.43
C GLU A 243 24.67 -5.15 -16.34
N LYS A 244 24.29 -5.95 -17.34
CA LYS A 244 25.22 -6.65 -18.24
C LYS A 244 25.49 -5.92 -19.55
N GLY A 245 24.50 -5.22 -20.09
CA GLY A 245 24.57 -4.53 -21.38
C GLY A 245 25.26 -3.17 -21.34
N LEU A 246 25.38 -2.53 -20.16
CA LEU A 246 26.11 -1.26 -20.02
C LEU A 246 27.62 -1.41 -19.81
N GLY A 247 28.17 -2.63 -19.81
CA GLY A 247 29.61 -2.86 -19.97
C GLY A 247 30.54 -1.92 -19.21
N ARG A 248 30.18 -1.50 -17.99
CA ARG A 248 31.05 -0.67 -17.17
C ARG A 248 31.98 -1.58 -16.41
N ASP A 249 33.15 -1.79 -17.01
CA ASP A 249 34.38 -2.06 -16.30
C ASP A 249 34.40 -1.22 -15.02
N ARG A 250 34.37 -1.88 -13.87
CA ARG A 250 34.56 -1.23 -12.57
C ARG A 250 36.04 -0.89 -12.31
N ASP A 251 36.91 -1.11 -13.29
CA ASP A 251 38.36 -0.91 -13.21
C ASP A 251 38.89 0.28 -14.04
N SER A 252 38.04 1.04 -14.75
CA SER A 252 38.51 2.22 -15.53
C SER A 252 38.26 3.59 -14.87
N LEU A 253 37.86 3.62 -13.60
CA LEU A 253 37.68 4.86 -12.82
C LEU A 253 38.40 4.78 -11.47
N GLY A 254 39.64 4.29 -11.49
CA GLY A 254 40.60 4.51 -10.41
C GLY A 254 41.87 5.15 -10.96
N SER A 255 42.06 6.45 -10.70
CA SER A 255 43.35 7.15 -10.50
C SER A 255 43.15 8.66 -10.48
#